data_AF-A0A972HMD3-F1
#
_entry.id   AF-A0A972HMD3-F1
#
_cell.length_a   1.000
_cell.length_b   1.000
_cell.length_c   1.000
_cell.angle_alpha   90.00
_cell.angle_beta   90.00
_cell.angle_gamma   90.00
#
_symmetry.space_group_name_H-M   'P 1'
#
loop_
_entity.id
_entity.type
_entity.pdbx_description
1 polymer ?
#
loop_
_entity_poly.entity_id
_entity_poly.type
_entity_poly.pdbx_seq_one_letter_code
_entity_poly.pdbx_strand_id
1 'polypeptide(L)'
;MKRIGFCGVIVVVLLMGVGLPAQDTRAEIQRLEEDFRQFKFDLVLKKGRFLLGEPYLSRQDSLLIYQYMLNAAYALGDTVRARQIIDEILAVFPDFQLDPRITSPKIIEFYNYYRKEKLRLQQDEGKGTNPSVPPPQLSMPSVSPIPVVAGVVLPGSGHMLVGQSKRGWIFMGISSILLGSALYYTQKTRELEDAYLSARQDFDLYYNRYNRSYKIRNALWIQYGLWSVFGIYDLYRSITGNSVGEQLGTSAHRITLSPAVSGVQLRWVWTF
;
A
#
# COMPACT_ATOMS: atom_id res chain seq x y z
N MET A 1 -17.13 32.32 -33.30
CA MET A 1 -17.07 30.84 -33.23
C MET A 1 -16.44 30.44 -31.90
N LYS A 2 -17.19 29.77 -31.02
CA LYS A 2 -16.78 29.40 -29.65
C LYS A 2 -15.78 28.24 -29.70
N ARG A 3 -14.51 28.51 -29.40
CA ARG A 3 -13.47 27.49 -29.19
C ARG A 3 -13.77 26.77 -27.88
N ILE A 4 -14.47 25.63 -27.95
CA ILE A 4 -14.57 24.71 -26.82
C ILE A 4 -13.16 24.15 -26.60
N GLY A 5 -12.58 24.54 -25.47
CA GLY A 5 -11.17 24.40 -25.16
C GLY A 5 -10.73 22.95 -25.08
N PHE A 6 -9.64 22.65 -25.78
CA PHE A 6 -8.89 21.39 -25.81
C PHE A 6 -8.43 20.89 -24.41
N CYS A 7 -8.63 21.67 -23.34
CA CYS A 7 -8.44 21.22 -21.95
C CYS A 7 -9.40 20.09 -21.55
N GLY A 8 -10.58 19.98 -22.16
CA GLY A 8 -11.55 18.93 -21.81
C GLY A 8 -11.12 17.52 -22.23
N VAL A 9 -10.33 17.37 -23.31
CA VAL A 9 -10.04 16.05 -23.89
C VAL A 9 -8.93 15.32 -23.11
N ILE A 10 -7.95 16.03 -22.56
CA ILE A 10 -6.88 15.41 -21.77
C ILE A 10 -7.39 14.93 -20.41
N VAL A 11 -8.35 15.64 -19.81
CA VAL A 11 -9.00 15.21 -18.56
C VAL A 11 -9.91 13.99 -18.78
N VAL A 12 -10.59 13.91 -19.93
CA VAL A 12 -11.46 12.76 -20.27
C VAL A 12 -10.65 11.50 -20.61
N VAL A 13 -9.49 11.61 -21.27
CA VAL A 13 -8.62 10.43 -21.53
C VAL A 13 -7.98 9.91 -20.23
N LEU A 14 -7.71 10.78 -19.25
CA LEU A 14 -7.25 10.35 -17.93
C LEU A 14 -8.37 9.75 -17.06
N LEU A 15 -9.63 10.15 -17.27
CA LEU A 15 -10.80 9.60 -16.58
C LEU A 15 -11.35 8.31 -17.21
N MET A 16 -11.27 8.15 -18.53
CA MET A 16 -11.74 6.93 -19.22
C MET A 16 -10.79 5.74 -19.07
N GLY A 17 -9.53 5.97 -18.64
CA GLY A 17 -8.56 4.91 -18.34
C GLY A 17 -8.69 4.27 -16.96
N VAL A 18 -9.59 4.76 -16.09
CA VAL A 18 -9.80 4.21 -14.73
C VAL A 18 -11.09 3.41 -14.60
N GLY A 19 -11.68 3.01 -15.73
CA GLY A 19 -12.50 1.81 -15.79
C GLY A 19 -11.63 0.57 -15.62
N LEU A 20 -10.80 0.51 -14.56
CA LEU A 20 -10.28 -0.75 -14.10
C LEU A 20 -11.52 -1.61 -13.90
N PRO A 21 -11.63 -2.78 -14.57
CA PRO A 21 -12.75 -3.66 -14.30
C PRO A 21 -12.77 -3.80 -12.79
N ALA A 22 -13.90 -3.44 -12.16
CA ALA A 22 -14.12 -3.76 -10.76
C ALA A 22 -13.80 -5.25 -10.68
N GLN A 23 -12.64 -5.58 -10.12
CA GLN A 23 -12.13 -6.94 -10.18
C GLN A 23 -13.21 -7.77 -9.51
N ASP A 24 -13.75 -8.73 -10.26
CA ASP A 24 -14.86 -9.51 -9.77
C ASP A 24 -14.33 -10.32 -8.59
N THR A 25 -14.58 -9.81 -7.37
CA THR A 25 -14.09 -10.37 -6.11
C THR A 25 -14.45 -11.85 -6.02
N ARG A 26 -15.58 -12.27 -6.62
CA ARG A 26 -15.97 -13.69 -6.69
C ARG A 26 -15.01 -14.52 -7.53
N ALA A 27 -14.55 -14.00 -8.66
CA ALA A 27 -13.57 -14.69 -9.49
C ALA A 27 -12.24 -14.88 -8.76
N GLU A 28 -11.80 -13.92 -7.95
CA GLU A 28 -10.59 -14.06 -7.13
C GLU A 28 -10.76 -15.05 -5.99
N ILE A 29 -11.93 -15.10 -5.34
CA ILE A 29 -12.24 -16.11 -4.31
C ILE A 29 -12.29 -17.51 -4.92
N GLN A 30 -12.84 -17.67 -6.12
CA GLN A 30 -12.80 -18.95 -6.85
C GLN A 30 -11.37 -19.40 -7.14
N ARG A 31 -10.49 -18.47 -7.54
CA ARG A 31 -9.06 -18.77 -7.72
C ARG A 31 -8.38 -19.14 -6.40
N LEU A 32 -8.76 -18.49 -5.29
CA LEU A 32 -8.27 -18.82 -3.95
C LEU A 32 -8.66 -20.25 -3.57
N GLU A 33 -9.90 -20.65 -3.83
CA GLU A 33 -10.39 -22.01 -3.64
C GLU A 33 -9.64 -23.01 -4.54
N GLU A 34 -9.41 -22.67 -5.81
CA GLU A 34 -8.66 -23.52 -6.72
C GLU A 34 -7.22 -23.73 -6.25
N ASP A 35 -6.54 -22.67 -5.80
CA ASP A 35 -5.20 -22.77 -5.21
C ASP A 35 -5.20 -23.66 -3.95
N PHE A 36 -6.24 -23.57 -3.13
CA PHE A 36 -6.42 -24.43 -1.96
C PHE A 36 -6.58 -25.91 -2.37
N ARG A 37 -7.42 -26.19 -3.38
CA ARG A 37 -7.63 -27.54 -3.93
C ARG A 37 -6.36 -28.11 -4.57
N GLN A 38 -5.49 -27.25 -5.09
CA GLN A 38 -4.17 -27.62 -5.64
C GLN A 38 -3.07 -27.72 -4.57
N PHE A 39 -3.43 -27.66 -3.28
CA PHE A 39 -2.50 -27.72 -2.14
C PHE A 39 -1.45 -26.59 -2.13
N LYS A 40 -1.73 -25.45 -2.79
CA LYS A 40 -0.86 -24.27 -2.82
C LYS A 40 -1.09 -23.37 -1.59
N PHE A 41 -0.93 -23.95 -0.41
CA PHE A 41 -1.34 -23.30 0.85
C PHE A 41 -0.65 -21.96 1.13
N ASP A 42 0.64 -21.81 0.84
CA ASP A 42 1.34 -20.52 0.98
C ASP A 42 0.73 -19.42 0.11
N LEU A 43 0.30 -19.78 -1.11
CA LEU A 43 -0.33 -18.84 -2.02
C LEU A 43 -1.72 -18.44 -1.52
N VAL A 44 -2.48 -19.38 -0.97
CA VAL A 44 -3.78 -19.11 -0.32
C VAL A 44 -3.62 -18.10 0.81
N LEU A 45 -2.61 -18.27 1.67
CA LEU A 45 -2.35 -17.34 2.77
C LEU A 45 -1.97 -15.94 2.26
N LYS A 46 -1.13 -15.86 1.22
CA LYS A 46 -0.71 -14.59 0.63
C LYS A 46 -1.87 -13.86 -0.07
N LYS A 47 -2.61 -14.57 -0.93
CA LYS A 47 -3.76 -14.01 -1.65
C LYS A 47 -4.90 -13.66 -0.71
N GLY A 48 -5.20 -14.51 0.27
CA GLY A 48 -6.24 -14.25 1.27
C GLY A 48 -5.98 -12.96 2.05
N ARG A 49 -4.75 -12.71 2.50
CA ARG A 49 -4.39 -11.43 3.15
C ARG A 49 -4.55 -10.22 2.23
N PHE A 50 -4.19 -10.37 0.95
CA PHE A 50 -4.38 -9.31 -0.03
C PHE A 50 -5.87 -8.99 -0.22
N LEU A 51 -6.70 -10.02 -0.41
CA LEU A 51 -8.16 -9.89 -0.61
C LEU A 51 -8.86 -9.28 0.60
N LEU A 52 -8.46 -9.64 1.82
CA LEU A 52 -9.00 -9.04 3.05
C LEU A 52 -8.71 -7.54 3.18
N GLY A 53 -7.75 -7.01 2.41
CA GLY A 53 -7.46 -5.57 2.34
C GLY A 53 -8.36 -4.79 1.37
N GLU A 54 -9.23 -5.46 0.61
CA GLU A 54 -10.10 -4.80 -0.36
C GLU A 54 -11.30 -4.10 0.31
N PRO A 55 -11.59 -2.83 -0.04
CA PRO A 55 -12.60 -2.03 0.66
C PRO A 55 -14.04 -2.45 0.42
N TYR A 56 -14.32 -3.27 -0.60
CA TYR A 56 -15.68 -3.66 -1.01
C TYR A 56 -16.01 -5.13 -0.72
N LEU A 57 -15.23 -5.78 0.15
CA LEU A 57 -15.42 -7.19 0.45
C LEU A 57 -16.68 -7.41 1.29
N SER A 58 -17.57 -8.28 0.83
CA SER A 58 -18.75 -8.68 1.60
C SER A 58 -18.32 -9.39 2.89
N ARG A 59 -19.12 -9.22 3.94
CA ARG A 59 -18.91 -9.91 5.22
C ARG A 59 -18.91 -11.44 5.09
N GLN A 60 -19.68 -11.99 4.14
CA GLN A 60 -19.69 -13.44 3.91
C GLN A 60 -18.43 -13.90 3.17
N ASP A 61 -17.96 -13.11 2.22
CA ASP A 61 -16.77 -13.39 1.42
C ASP A 61 -15.50 -13.33 2.29
N SER A 62 -15.42 -12.36 3.20
CA SER A 62 -14.30 -12.28 4.15
C SER A 62 -14.23 -13.50 5.07
N LEU A 63 -15.38 -13.98 5.56
CA LEU A 63 -15.43 -15.20 6.36
C LEU A 63 -14.95 -16.42 5.57
N LEU A 64 -15.34 -16.54 4.30
CA LEU A 64 -14.91 -17.63 3.44
C LEU A 64 -13.39 -17.59 3.18
N ILE A 65 -12.83 -16.40 2.93
CA ILE A 65 -11.38 -16.21 2.78
C ILE A 65 -10.66 -16.62 4.07
N TYR A 66 -11.16 -16.21 5.23
CA TYR A 66 -10.60 -16.59 6.52
C TYR A 66 -10.63 -18.10 6.75
N GLN A 67 -11.71 -18.79 6.36
CA GLN A 67 -11.80 -20.25 6.46
C GLN A 67 -10.75 -20.95 5.60
N TYR A 68 -10.56 -20.51 4.35
CA TYR A 68 -9.51 -21.05 3.48
C TYR A 68 -8.12 -20.81 4.06
N MET A 69 -7.87 -19.61 4.57
CA MET A 69 -6.58 -19.28 5.21
C MET A 69 -6.35 -20.13 6.46
N LEU A 70 -7.35 -20.30 7.33
CA LEU A 70 -7.25 -21.12 8.54
C LEU A 70 -6.92 -22.57 8.17
N ASN A 71 -7.65 -23.14 7.22
CA ASN A 71 -7.44 -24.50 6.76
C ASN A 71 -6.05 -24.67 6.13
N ALA A 72 -5.59 -23.70 5.34
CA ALA A 72 -4.27 -23.71 4.72
C ALA A 72 -3.13 -23.62 5.76
N ALA A 73 -3.23 -22.71 6.72
CA ALA A 73 -2.24 -22.57 7.80
C ALA A 73 -2.15 -23.85 8.64
N TYR A 74 -3.29 -24.45 8.97
CA TYR A 74 -3.32 -25.70 9.71
C TYR A 74 -2.75 -26.88 8.90
N ALA A 75 -3.06 -26.96 7.60
CA ALA A 75 -2.53 -27.99 6.71
C ALA A 75 -0.99 -27.93 6.57
N LEU A 76 -0.40 -26.74 6.67
CA LEU A 76 1.05 -26.53 6.73
C LEU A 76 1.66 -26.86 8.10
N GLY A 77 0.86 -27.13 9.12
CA GLY A 77 1.31 -27.32 10.49
C GLY A 77 1.70 -26.02 11.20
N ASP A 78 1.42 -24.85 10.62
CA ASP A 78 1.69 -23.54 11.23
C ASP A 78 0.56 -23.17 12.21
N THR A 79 0.58 -23.81 13.38
CA THR A 79 -0.42 -23.60 14.42
C THR A 79 -0.39 -22.17 14.98
N VAL A 80 0.75 -21.49 14.91
CA VAL A 80 0.89 -20.10 15.39
C VAL A 80 0.09 -19.17 14.48
N ARG A 81 0.29 -19.28 13.16
CA ARG A 81 -0.47 -18.48 12.19
C ARG A 81 -1.95 -18.84 12.17
N ALA A 82 -2.28 -20.12 12.35
CA ALA A 82 -3.67 -20.55 12.48
C ALA A 82 -4.37 -19.87 13.68
N ARG A 83 -3.71 -19.77 14.84
CA ARG A 83 -4.25 -19.04 16.01
C ARG A 83 -4.51 -17.57 15.72
N GLN A 84 -3.56 -16.88 15.05
CA GLN A 84 -3.73 -15.49 14.64
C GLN A 84 -4.96 -15.31 13.75
N ILE A 85 -5.15 -16.21 12.77
CA ILE A 85 -6.33 -16.19 11.90
C ILE A 85 -7.61 -16.41 12.72
N ILE A 86 -7.60 -17.31 13.70
CA ILE A 86 -8.76 -17.52 14.59
C ILE A 86 -9.05 -16.26 15.42
N ASP A 87 -8.03 -15.57 15.90
CA ASP A 87 -8.19 -14.30 16.62
C ASP A 87 -8.87 -13.25 15.74
N GLU A 88 -8.43 -13.12 14.49
CA GLU A 88 -9.02 -12.21 13.51
C GLU A 88 -10.49 -12.60 13.22
N ILE A 89 -10.78 -13.90 13.02
CA ILE A 89 -12.14 -14.41 12.84
C ILE A 89 -13.01 -14.04 14.04
N LEU A 90 -12.56 -14.33 15.26
CA LEU A 90 -13.34 -14.08 16.49
C LEU A 90 -13.52 -12.59 16.78
N ALA A 91 -12.60 -11.74 16.32
CA ALA A 91 -12.73 -10.29 16.45
C ALA A 91 -13.85 -9.73 15.54
N VAL A 92 -13.99 -10.27 14.32
CA VAL A 92 -15.00 -9.81 13.34
C VAL A 92 -16.32 -10.59 13.46
N PHE A 93 -16.26 -11.86 13.90
CA PHE A 93 -17.36 -12.81 14.01
C PHE A 93 -17.32 -13.55 15.36
N PRO A 94 -17.75 -12.90 16.46
CA PRO A 94 -17.66 -13.48 17.81
C PRO A 94 -18.41 -14.81 17.99
N ASP A 95 -19.52 -14.97 17.27
CA ASP A 95 -20.39 -16.15 17.35
C ASP A 95 -20.05 -17.22 16.31
N PHE A 96 -18.97 -17.05 15.55
CA PHE A 96 -18.60 -17.99 14.50
C PHE A 96 -18.39 -19.42 15.04
N GLN A 97 -18.81 -20.39 14.24
CA GLN A 97 -18.59 -21.82 14.46
C GLN A 97 -18.20 -22.46 13.12
N LEU A 98 -17.23 -23.37 13.16
CA LEU A 98 -16.82 -24.12 11.97
C LEU A 98 -17.89 -25.15 11.61
N ASP A 99 -18.23 -25.23 10.31
CA ASP A 99 -19.16 -26.23 9.81
C ASP A 99 -18.46 -27.60 9.68
N PRO A 100 -18.95 -28.64 10.39
CA PRO A 100 -18.37 -29.98 10.35
C PRO A 100 -18.51 -30.70 9.01
N ARG A 101 -19.38 -30.23 8.11
CA ARG A 101 -19.57 -30.84 6.77
C ARG A 101 -18.42 -30.53 5.82
N ILE A 102 -17.79 -29.37 6.00
CA ILE A 102 -16.74 -28.86 5.10
C ILE A 102 -15.37 -28.76 5.77
N THR A 103 -15.30 -28.90 7.09
CA THR A 103 -14.07 -28.74 7.87
C THR A 103 -13.64 -30.06 8.49
N SER A 104 -12.33 -30.35 8.44
CA SER A 104 -11.76 -31.54 9.08
C SER A 104 -11.99 -31.53 10.61
N PRO A 105 -12.38 -32.66 11.23
CA PRO A 105 -12.58 -32.76 12.69
C PRO A 105 -11.39 -32.23 13.51
N LYS A 106 -10.15 -32.46 13.06
CA LYS A 106 -8.94 -31.99 13.76
C LYS A 106 -8.84 -30.46 13.81
N ILE A 107 -9.28 -29.77 12.76
CA ILE A 107 -9.29 -28.30 12.70
C ILE A 107 -10.38 -27.77 13.64
N ILE A 108 -11.53 -28.44 13.70
CA ILE A 108 -12.63 -28.09 14.59
C ILE A 108 -12.21 -28.23 16.07
N GLU A 109 -11.57 -29.35 16.41
CA GLU A 109 -11.01 -29.56 17.75
C GLU A 109 -10.00 -28.47 18.11
N PHE A 110 -9.08 -28.15 17.19
CA PHE A 110 -8.09 -27.09 17.38
C PHE A 110 -8.73 -25.71 17.60
N TYR A 111 -9.72 -25.36 16.78
CA TYR A 111 -10.47 -24.11 16.89
C TYR A 111 -11.20 -24.00 18.24
N ASN A 112 -11.92 -25.06 18.62
CA ASN A 112 -12.68 -25.10 19.87
C ASN A 112 -11.77 -25.05 21.09
N TYR A 113 -10.64 -25.77 21.05
CA TYR A 113 -9.61 -25.71 22.08
C TYR A 113 -9.13 -24.26 22.27
N TYR A 114 -8.73 -23.60 21.18
CA TYR A 114 -8.17 -22.25 21.24
C TYR A 114 -9.21 -21.20 21.65
N ARG A 115 -10.44 -21.29 21.15
CA ARG A 115 -11.56 -20.43 21.56
C ARG A 115 -11.83 -20.54 23.06
N LYS A 116 -11.83 -21.76 23.61
CA LYS A 116 -12.01 -22.01 25.04
C LYS A 116 -10.85 -21.44 25.86
N GLU A 117 -9.61 -21.62 25.39
CA GLU A 117 -8.41 -21.05 26.02
C GLU A 117 -8.51 -19.51 26.10
N LYS A 118 -8.88 -18.83 25.01
CA LYS A 118 -9.05 -17.37 24.96
C LYS A 118 -10.13 -16.86 25.93
N LEU A 119 -11.27 -17.56 26.01
CA LEU A 119 -12.34 -17.22 26.95
C LEU A 119 -11.90 -17.34 28.41
N ARG A 120 -11.06 -18.34 28.74
CA ARG A 120 -10.51 -18.49 30.11
C ARG A 120 -9.59 -17.33 30.45
N LEU A 121 -8.69 -16.96 29.53
CA LEU A 121 -7.77 -15.82 29.73
C LEU A 121 -8.53 -14.50 29.97
N GLN A 122 -9.60 -14.26 29.21
CA GLN A 122 -10.44 -13.06 29.40
C GLN A 122 -11.19 -13.05 30.75
N GLN A 123 -11.61 -14.21 31.25
CA GLN A 123 -12.26 -14.32 32.56
C GLN A 123 -11.29 -14.11 33.71
N ASP A 124 -10.05 -14.56 33.57
CA ASP A 124 -9.00 -14.40 34.57
C ASP A 124 -8.52 -12.93 34.64
N GLU A 125 -8.44 -12.23 33.49
CA GLU A 125 -8.15 -10.79 33.44
C GLU A 125 -9.24 -9.93 34.11
N GLY A 126 -10.51 -10.35 34.03
CA GLY A 126 -11.63 -9.60 34.62
C GLY A 126 -11.76 -9.67 36.14
N LYS A 127 -11.06 -10.61 36.81
CA LYS A 127 -11.15 -10.81 38.27
C LYS A 127 -10.00 -10.20 39.07
N GLY A 128 -8.96 -9.69 38.42
CA GLY A 128 -7.88 -8.95 39.06
C GLY A 128 -8.17 -7.44 39.09
N THR A 129 -8.56 -6.90 40.24
CA THR A 129 -8.75 -5.45 40.52
C THR A 129 -7.44 -4.64 40.52
N ASN A 130 -6.58 -4.82 39.51
CA ASN A 130 -5.57 -3.83 39.17
C ASN A 130 -5.95 -3.23 37.82
N PRO A 131 -5.97 -1.90 37.66
CA PRO A 131 -6.20 -1.26 36.37
C PRO A 131 -5.11 -1.73 35.40
N SER A 132 -5.43 -2.78 34.66
CA SER A 132 -4.59 -3.41 33.66
C SER A 132 -4.36 -2.36 32.59
N VAL A 133 -3.11 -1.91 32.49
CA VAL A 133 -2.65 -1.08 31.39
C VAL A 133 -3.07 -1.81 30.11
N PRO A 134 -3.91 -1.20 29.26
CA PRO A 134 -4.43 -1.88 28.08
C PRO A 134 -3.23 -2.47 27.31
N PRO A 135 -3.30 -3.76 26.93
CA PRO A 135 -2.22 -4.41 26.21
C PRO A 135 -1.84 -3.50 25.04
N PRO A 136 -0.55 -3.19 24.86
CA PRO A 136 -0.11 -2.25 23.84
C PRO A 136 -0.70 -2.73 22.51
N GLN A 137 -1.68 -1.98 22.03
CA GLN A 137 -2.31 -2.28 20.75
C GLN A 137 -1.17 -2.20 19.75
N LEU A 138 -0.87 -3.34 19.12
CA LEU A 138 -0.01 -3.42 17.94
C LEU A 138 -0.75 -2.68 16.84
N SER A 139 -0.71 -1.35 16.90
CA SER A 139 -1.15 -0.48 15.85
C SER A 139 -0.26 -0.79 14.66
N MET A 140 -0.78 -1.63 13.76
CA MET A 140 -0.19 -1.78 12.43
C MET A 140 -0.01 -0.35 11.92
N PRO A 141 1.22 0.06 11.59
CA PRO A 141 1.46 1.42 11.12
C PRO A 141 0.59 1.61 9.89
N SER A 142 -0.48 2.40 10.04
CA SER A 142 -1.36 2.74 8.94
C SER A 142 -0.49 3.48 7.93
N VAL A 143 -0.18 2.80 6.83
CA VAL A 143 0.59 3.40 5.74
C VAL A 143 -0.32 4.44 5.13
N SER A 144 -0.11 5.70 5.52
CA SER A 144 -0.88 6.80 4.99
C SER A 144 -0.79 6.81 3.46
N PRO A 145 -1.91 6.86 2.72
CA PRO A 145 -1.88 6.93 1.26
C PRO A 145 -1.37 8.28 0.75
N ILE A 146 -1.23 9.28 1.63
CA ILE A 146 -0.87 10.66 1.32
C ILE A 146 0.42 10.77 0.47
N PRO A 147 1.54 10.08 0.80
CA PRO A 147 2.77 10.20 0.02
C PRO A 147 2.62 9.67 -1.41
N VAL A 148 1.83 8.61 -1.61
CA VAL A 148 1.57 8.05 -2.93
C VAL A 148 0.75 9.03 -3.77
N VAL A 149 -0.33 9.58 -3.19
CA VAL A 149 -1.18 10.56 -3.88
C VAL A 149 -0.39 11.82 -4.25
N ALA A 150 0.46 12.33 -3.35
CA ALA A 150 1.34 13.45 -3.64
C ALA A 150 2.27 13.15 -4.83
N GLY A 151 2.88 11.96 -4.84
CA GLY A 151 3.75 11.50 -5.92
C GLY A 151 3.09 11.42 -7.30
N VAL A 152 1.76 11.22 -7.36
CA VAL A 152 0.99 11.23 -8.62
C VAL A 152 0.85 12.65 -9.19
N VAL A 153 0.62 13.65 -8.34
CA VAL A 153 0.43 15.04 -8.78
C VAL A 153 1.74 15.63 -9.28
N LEU A 154 2.82 15.39 -8.54
CA LEU A 154 4.14 15.88 -8.90
C LEU A 154 5.19 14.83 -8.50
N PRO A 155 5.80 14.12 -9.48
CA PRO A 155 6.76 13.08 -9.16
C PRO A 155 7.94 13.64 -8.36
N GLY A 156 8.22 13.01 -7.22
CA GLY A 156 9.24 13.43 -6.26
C GLY A 156 8.70 14.07 -4.97
N SER A 157 7.47 14.62 -4.97
CA SER A 157 6.89 15.21 -3.75
C SER A 157 6.62 14.17 -2.65
N GLY A 158 6.19 12.95 -3.04
CA GLY A 158 6.01 11.83 -2.11
C GLY A 158 7.30 11.43 -1.39
N HIS A 159 8.45 11.43 -2.08
CA HIS A 159 9.74 11.14 -1.45
C HIS A 159 10.12 12.16 -0.39
N MET A 160 9.74 13.43 -0.56
CA MET A 160 9.98 14.46 0.46
C MET A 160 9.15 14.22 1.71
N LEU A 161 7.89 13.78 1.54
CA LEU A 161 7.00 13.43 2.67
C LEU A 161 7.49 12.21 3.46
N VAL A 162 8.22 11.29 2.82
CA VAL A 162 8.85 10.11 3.46
C VAL A 162 10.27 10.44 3.97
N GLY A 163 10.68 11.72 3.98
CA GLY A 163 11.98 12.17 4.48
C GLY A 163 13.17 11.92 3.54
N GLN A 164 12.94 11.45 2.32
CA GLN A 164 13.99 11.18 1.31
C GLN A 164 14.26 12.42 0.43
N SER A 165 14.62 13.54 1.06
CA SER A 165 14.70 14.85 0.40
C SER A 165 15.63 14.88 -0.83
N LYS A 166 16.80 14.22 -0.77
CA LYS A 166 17.75 14.20 -1.90
C LYS A 166 17.14 13.54 -3.15
N ARG A 167 16.42 12.43 -2.97
CA ARG A 167 15.73 11.74 -4.08
C ARG A 167 14.55 12.57 -4.59
N GLY A 168 13.78 13.15 -3.66
CA GLY A 168 12.66 14.03 -3.99
C GLY A 168 13.07 15.18 -4.91
N TRP A 169 14.18 15.87 -4.60
CA TRP A 169 14.69 16.96 -5.43
C TRP A 169 15.12 16.52 -6.84
N ILE A 170 15.74 15.35 -6.98
CA ILE A 170 16.13 14.81 -8.30
C ILE A 170 14.88 14.52 -9.15
N PHE A 171 13.92 13.80 -8.57
CA PHE A 171 12.67 13.47 -9.27
C PHE A 171 11.88 14.73 -9.65
N MET A 172 11.79 15.70 -8.74
CA MET A 172 11.09 16.96 -8.96
C MET A 172 11.76 17.82 -10.03
N GLY A 173 13.10 17.92 -10.02
CA GLY A 173 13.85 18.69 -11.01
C GLY A 173 13.66 18.14 -12.43
N ILE A 174 13.84 16.83 -12.62
CA ILE A 174 13.66 16.19 -13.92
C ILE A 174 12.21 16.30 -14.39
N SER A 175 11.25 16.06 -13.49
CA SER A 175 9.82 16.17 -13.82
C SER A 175 9.43 17.58 -14.22
N SER A 176 9.98 18.60 -13.57
CA SER A 176 9.71 20.00 -13.88
C SER A 176 10.24 20.39 -15.26
N ILE A 177 11.45 19.92 -15.62
CA ILE A 177 12.02 20.15 -16.95
C ILE A 177 11.18 19.47 -18.03
N LEU A 178 10.81 18.20 -17.82
CA LEU A 178 9.99 17.44 -18.78
C LEU A 178 8.61 18.07 -18.96
N LEU A 179 7.91 18.39 -17.85
CA LEU A 179 6.59 19.00 -17.88
C LEU A 179 6.64 20.39 -18.53
N GLY A 180 7.59 21.24 -18.12
CA GLY A 180 7.78 22.57 -18.71
C GLY A 180 8.06 22.50 -20.21
N SER A 181 8.91 21.57 -20.64
CA SER A 181 9.20 21.34 -22.06
C SER A 181 7.97 20.84 -22.82
N ALA A 182 7.20 19.91 -22.24
CA ALA A 182 5.99 19.38 -22.86
C ALA A 182 4.92 20.48 -23.05
N LEU A 183 4.74 21.34 -22.05
CA LEU A 183 3.85 22.50 -22.13
C LEU A 183 4.32 23.51 -23.20
N TYR A 184 5.62 23.83 -23.22
CA TYR A 184 6.21 24.70 -24.23
C TYR A 184 5.96 24.18 -25.65
N TYR A 185 6.29 22.92 -25.92
CA TYR A 185 6.08 22.31 -27.24
C TYR A 185 4.61 22.14 -27.59
N THR A 186 3.72 22.02 -26.61
CA THR A 186 2.28 22.02 -26.84
C THR A 186 1.81 23.35 -27.41
N GLN A 187 2.27 24.46 -26.83
CA GLN A 187 1.98 25.79 -27.36
C GLN A 187 2.65 26.00 -28.73
N LYS A 188 3.92 25.61 -28.86
CA LYS A 188 4.66 25.78 -30.12
C LYS A 188 4.05 25.00 -31.29
N THR A 189 3.55 23.80 -31.02
CA THR A 189 2.88 22.98 -32.03
C THR A 189 1.64 23.69 -32.57
N ARG A 190 0.86 24.37 -31.70
CA ARG A 190 -0.34 25.13 -32.11
C ARG A 190 0.02 26.30 -33.02
N GLU A 191 1.08 27.05 -32.70
CA GLU A 191 1.54 28.15 -33.56
C GLU A 191 1.96 27.66 -34.94
N LEU A 192 2.67 26.53 -35.00
CA LEU A 192 3.12 25.94 -36.26
C LEU A 192 1.98 25.32 -37.07
N GLU A 193 0.96 24.81 -36.39
CA GLU A 193 -0.27 24.33 -36.99
C GLU A 193 -1.04 25.46 -37.67
N ASP A 194 -1.26 26.57 -36.95
CA ASP A 194 -1.92 27.76 -37.51
C ASP A 194 -1.13 28.32 -38.71
N ALA A 195 0.21 28.37 -38.63
CA ALA A 195 1.07 28.77 -39.73
C ALA A 195 0.97 27.84 -40.95
N TYR A 196 0.90 26.52 -40.73
CA TYR A 196 0.69 25.54 -41.80
C TYR A 196 -0.69 25.70 -42.46
N LEU A 197 -1.76 25.86 -41.67
CA LEU A 197 -3.12 25.99 -42.18
C LEU A 197 -3.36 27.30 -42.96
N SER A 198 -2.57 28.34 -42.66
CA SER A 198 -2.63 29.64 -43.33
C SER A 198 -1.68 29.78 -44.52
N ALA A 199 -0.78 28.82 -44.73
CA ALA A 199 0.16 28.85 -45.83
C ALA A 199 -0.56 28.72 -47.19
N ARG A 200 -0.17 29.56 -48.16
CA ARG A 200 -0.67 29.49 -49.55
C ARG A 200 0.31 28.82 -50.52
N GLN A 201 1.57 28.71 -50.12
CA GLN A 201 2.69 28.11 -50.84
C GLN A 201 3.65 27.46 -49.83
N ASP A 202 4.62 26.66 -50.30
CA ASP A 202 5.61 25.96 -49.45
C ASP A 202 5.01 25.03 -48.39
N PHE A 203 3.91 24.35 -48.71
CA PHE A 203 3.18 23.46 -47.79
C PHE A 203 4.09 22.43 -47.11
N ASP A 204 5.02 21.83 -47.86
CA ASP A 204 5.94 20.81 -47.33
C ASP A 204 6.84 21.36 -46.23
N LEU A 205 7.31 22.61 -46.35
CA LEU A 205 8.16 23.24 -45.35
C LEU A 205 7.39 23.44 -44.03
N TYR A 206 6.19 24.02 -44.11
CA TYR A 206 5.36 24.28 -42.94
C TYR A 206 4.87 22.98 -42.29
N TYR A 207 4.46 22.01 -43.11
CA TYR A 207 4.07 20.68 -42.65
C TYR A 207 5.21 19.99 -41.90
N ASN A 208 6.43 19.98 -42.46
CA ASN A 208 7.58 19.34 -41.84
C ASN A 208 7.93 19.98 -40.49
N ARG A 209 7.83 21.31 -40.38
CA ARG A 209 8.05 22.04 -39.12
C ARG A 209 6.99 21.67 -38.06
N TYR A 210 5.71 21.70 -38.45
CA TYR A 210 4.60 21.28 -37.60
C TYR A 210 4.77 19.83 -37.12
N ASN A 211 4.99 18.90 -38.06
CA ASN A 211 5.13 17.47 -37.77
C ASN A 211 6.31 17.19 -36.82
N ARG A 212 7.45 17.87 -37.01
CA ARG A 212 8.59 17.76 -36.08
C ARG A 212 8.22 18.20 -34.67
N SER A 213 7.57 19.36 -34.52
CA SER A 213 7.12 19.87 -33.22
C SER A 213 6.11 18.93 -32.56
N TYR A 214 5.16 18.41 -33.34
CA TYR A 214 4.16 17.43 -32.90
C TYR A 214 4.81 16.14 -32.36
N LYS A 215 5.80 15.60 -33.07
CA LYS A 215 6.55 14.41 -32.63
C LYS A 215 7.31 14.67 -31.33
N ILE A 216 7.97 15.82 -31.21
CA ILE A 216 8.70 16.20 -29.98
C ILE A 216 7.72 16.34 -28.81
N ARG A 217 6.58 17.03 -29.01
CA ARG A 217 5.53 17.18 -28.00
C ARG A 217 5.06 15.82 -27.47
N ASN A 218 4.74 14.89 -28.36
CA ASN A 218 4.25 13.57 -27.96
C ASN A 218 5.34 12.75 -27.25
N ALA A 219 6.59 12.82 -27.73
CA ALA A 219 7.73 12.16 -27.08
C ALA A 219 7.93 12.66 -25.64
N LEU A 220 7.83 13.98 -25.40
CA LEU A 220 7.95 14.57 -24.07
C LEU A 220 6.84 14.11 -23.12
N TRP A 221 5.59 14.03 -23.58
CA TRP A 221 4.48 13.52 -22.75
C TRP A 221 4.65 12.05 -22.41
N ILE A 222 5.08 11.22 -23.36
CA ILE A 222 5.38 9.80 -23.12
C ILE A 222 6.51 9.66 -22.09
N GLN A 223 7.59 10.42 -22.27
CA GLN A 223 8.74 10.39 -21.35
C GLN A 223 8.37 10.86 -19.94
N TYR A 224 7.55 11.91 -19.83
CA TYR A 224 7.02 12.37 -18.54
C TYR A 224 6.16 11.31 -17.85
N GLY A 225 5.28 10.62 -18.60
CA GLY A 225 4.46 9.52 -18.07
C GLY A 225 5.31 8.36 -17.56
N LEU A 226 6.27 7.89 -18.35
CA LEU A 226 7.19 6.82 -17.95
C LEU A 226 8.01 7.20 -16.72
N TRP A 227 8.53 8.44 -16.68
CA TRP A 227 9.28 8.96 -15.54
C TRP A 227 8.41 9.01 -14.26
N SER A 228 7.15 9.41 -14.39
CA SER A 228 6.21 9.47 -13.27
C SER A 228 5.91 8.08 -12.69
N VAL A 229 5.64 7.09 -13.56
CA VAL A 229 5.43 5.69 -13.14
C VAL A 229 6.67 5.14 -12.43
N PHE A 230 7.87 5.40 -12.97
CA PHE A 230 9.12 5.01 -12.34
C PHE A 230 9.30 5.65 -10.95
N GLY A 231 8.97 6.93 -10.81
CA GLY A 231 9.02 7.63 -9.52
C GLY A 231 8.05 7.06 -8.47
N ILE A 232 6.82 6.72 -8.87
CA ILE A 232 5.84 6.07 -7.98
C ILE A 232 6.32 4.68 -7.55
N TYR A 233 6.87 3.89 -8.48
CA TYR A 233 7.41 2.57 -8.19
C TYR A 233 8.59 2.64 -7.19
N ASP A 234 9.53 3.57 -7.39
CA ASP A 234 10.64 3.77 -6.46
C ASP A 234 10.16 4.21 -5.07
N LEU A 235 9.17 5.13 -5.02
CA LEU A 235 8.55 5.55 -3.76
C LEU A 235 7.93 4.37 -3.02
N TYR A 236 7.10 3.57 -3.70
CA TYR A 236 6.45 2.39 -3.14
C TYR A 236 7.48 1.41 -2.57
N ARG A 237 8.52 1.09 -3.35
CA ARG A 237 9.61 0.21 -2.90
C ARG A 237 10.30 0.76 -1.65
N SER A 238 10.51 2.08 -1.59
CA SER A 238 11.20 2.71 -0.46
C SER A 238 10.38 2.68 0.84
N ILE A 239 9.06 2.86 0.75
CA ILE A 239 8.13 2.74 1.89
C ILE A 239 8.14 1.29 2.40
N THR A 240 8.00 0.31 1.50
CA THR A 240 8.00 -1.10 1.90
C THR A 240 9.36 -1.58 2.41
N GLY A 241 10.46 -1.14 1.81
CA GLY A 241 11.81 -1.59 2.17
C GLY A 241 12.28 -1.08 3.52
N ASN A 242 11.96 0.18 3.87
CA ASN A 242 12.37 0.75 5.15
C ASN A 242 11.63 0.13 6.34
N SER A 243 10.37 -0.25 6.16
CA SER A 243 9.57 -0.88 7.23
C SER A 243 10.17 -2.19 7.76
N VAL A 244 10.90 -2.92 6.91
CA VAL A 244 11.54 -4.20 7.29
C VAL A 244 12.88 -3.97 8.00
N GLY A 245 13.64 -2.94 7.60
CA GLY A 245 14.96 -2.64 8.18
C GLY A 245 14.89 -1.99 9.56
N GLU A 246 13.90 -1.12 9.79
CA GLU A 246 13.80 -0.35 11.03
C GLU A 246 13.32 -1.19 12.23
N GLN A 247 12.49 -2.21 11.99
CA GLN A 247 12.08 -3.18 13.02
C GLN A 247 13.24 -4.10 13.47
N LEU A 248 14.18 -4.40 12.58
CA LEU A 248 15.36 -5.22 12.91
C LEU A 248 16.47 -4.39 13.59
N GLY A 249 16.60 -3.10 13.24
CA GLY A 249 17.64 -2.22 13.80
C GLY A 249 17.34 -1.63 15.18
N THR A 250 16.07 -1.47 15.55
CA THR A 250 15.67 -0.86 16.84
C THR A 250 15.61 -1.84 18.01
N SER A 251 15.70 -3.15 17.75
CA SER A 251 15.88 -4.17 18.82
C SER A 251 17.32 -4.27 19.31
N ALA A 252 18.28 -3.60 18.66
CA ALA A 252 19.51 -3.22 19.32
C ALA A 252 19.18 -2.06 20.26
N HIS A 253 18.50 -2.37 21.37
CA HIS A 253 18.62 -1.57 22.57
C HIS A 253 20.11 -1.35 22.78
N ARG A 254 20.57 -0.15 22.46
CA ARG A 254 21.76 0.42 23.05
C ARG A 254 21.47 0.33 24.54
N ILE A 255 21.93 -0.75 25.16
CA ILE A 255 22.08 -0.82 26.60
C ILE A 255 23.12 0.27 26.86
N THR A 256 22.65 1.51 26.97
CA THR A 256 23.34 2.51 27.75
C THR A 256 23.34 1.89 29.12
N LEU A 257 24.42 1.17 29.43
CA LEU A 257 24.82 0.88 30.79
C LEU A 257 24.85 2.26 31.43
N SER A 258 23.75 2.64 32.09
CA SER A 258 23.80 3.68 33.09
C SER A 258 24.91 3.21 34.02
N PRO A 259 26.01 3.96 34.19
CA PRO A 259 27.02 3.58 35.14
C PRO A 259 26.27 3.34 36.45
N ALA A 260 26.37 2.11 36.96
CA ALA A 260 25.85 1.77 38.25
C ALA A 260 26.42 2.83 39.21
N VAL A 261 25.52 3.62 39.77
CA VAL A 261 25.82 4.54 40.86
C VAL A 261 26.29 3.65 41.99
N SER A 262 27.61 3.41 42.02
CA SER A 262 28.29 2.89 43.19
C SER A 262 28.03 3.89 44.29
N GLY A 263 27.31 3.45 45.32
CA GLY A 263 27.11 4.19 46.54
C GLY A 263 28.46 4.68 47.06
N VAL A 264 28.69 5.98 46.89
CA VAL A 264 29.57 6.78 47.73
C VAL A 264 28.64 7.76 48.45
N GLN A 265 28.21 7.37 49.65
CA GLN A 265 27.93 8.32 50.71
C GLN A 265 29.22 8.39 51.58
N LEU A 266 29.65 9.49 52.19
CA LEU A 266 28.93 10.49 52.98
C LEU A 266 29.74 11.78 53.04
N ARG A 267 29.09 12.95 53.00
CA ARG A 267 29.61 14.14 53.68
C ARG A 267 28.45 15.02 54.15
N TRP A 268 28.22 15.01 55.46
CA TRP A 268 27.33 15.97 56.11
C TRP A 268 28.09 17.27 56.33
N VAL A 269 27.54 18.38 55.82
CA VAL A 269 27.95 19.73 56.20
C VAL A 269 26.75 20.37 56.85
N TRP A 270 26.83 20.55 58.16
CA TRP A 270 25.98 21.50 58.88
C TRP A 270 26.69 22.84 58.85
N THR A 271 25.99 23.87 58.38
CA THR A 271 26.34 25.26 58.64
C THR A 271 25.21 25.88 59.43
N PHE A 272 25.55 26.35 60.64
CA PHE A 272 24.76 27.21 61.50
C PHE A 272 24.47 28.55 60.82
#